data_AF-L7JBB2-F1
#
_entry.id   AF-L7JBB2-F1
#
_cell.length_a   1.000
_cell.length_b   1.000
_cell.length_c   1.000
_cell.angle_alpha   90.00
_cell.angle_beta   90.00
_cell.angle_gamma   90.00
#
_symmetry.space_group_name_H-M   'P 1'
#
loop_
_entity.id
_entity.type
_entity.pdbx_description
1 polymer ?
#
loop_
_entity_poly.entity_id
_entity_poly.type
_entity_poly.pdbx_seq_one_letter_code
_entity_poly.pdbx_strand_id
1 'polypeptide(L)'
;MSSSPSPSTIKAVQVASLFTIAASSGAKLGLSIFAVPRLLESPGPLMLQQWDRMFVSGRAILPAADVLSALGFSYLAYSRVFGERTAKMYALAAALSVGIVPYTFLVMSRTNNKLRRRAELTKSMSITDESLESAEVREGDKFLVDHWGVLNLGRTAMLAAAGLIGLYASL
;
A
#
# COMPACT_ATOMS: atom_id res chain seq x y z
N MET A 1 -37.08 0.08 -12.25
CA MET A 1 -36.53 1.32 -12.84
C MET A 1 -35.58 1.92 -11.82
N SER A 2 -34.26 1.76 -11.99
CA SER A 2 -33.29 2.43 -11.12
C SER A 2 -33.18 3.89 -11.60
N SER A 3 -33.54 4.83 -10.73
CA SER A 3 -33.31 6.25 -10.98
C SER A 3 -31.82 6.50 -11.17
N SER A 4 -31.46 7.28 -12.19
CA SER A 4 -30.10 7.76 -12.38
C SER A 4 -29.63 8.50 -11.11
N PRO A 5 -28.41 8.24 -10.62
CA PRO A 5 -27.93 8.86 -9.38
C PRO A 5 -27.88 10.38 -9.49
N SER A 6 -28.18 11.08 -8.39
CA SER A 6 -28.15 12.54 -8.38
C SER A 6 -26.73 13.09 -8.58
N PRO A 7 -26.57 14.30 -9.14
CA PRO A 7 -25.27 14.95 -9.27
C PRO A 7 -24.52 15.10 -7.94
N SER A 8 -25.24 15.29 -6.84
CA SER A 8 -24.66 15.36 -5.49
C SER A 8 -24.03 14.04 -5.06
N THR A 9 -24.69 12.91 -5.32
CA THR A 9 -24.17 11.58 -5.03
C THR A 9 -22.91 11.30 -5.84
N ILE A 10 -22.93 11.63 -7.15
CA ILE A 10 -21.75 11.45 -8.01
C ILE A 10 -20.54 12.22 -7.47
N LYS A 11 -20.70 13.51 -7.14
CA LYS A 11 -19.63 14.32 -6.56
C LYS A 11 -19.15 13.77 -5.22
N ALA A 12 -20.05 13.33 -4.36
CA ALA A 12 -19.69 12.74 -3.08
C ALA A 12 -18.82 11.48 -3.25
N VAL A 13 -19.19 10.58 -4.18
CA VAL A 13 -18.38 9.39 -4.46
C VAL A 13 -17.04 9.73 -5.09
N GLN A 14 -16.97 10.70 -6.02
CA GLN A 14 -15.70 11.18 -6.59
C GLN A 14 -14.77 11.68 -5.48
N VAL A 15 -15.24 12.60 -4.64
CA VAL A 15 -14.44 13.19 -3.55
C VAL A 15 -13.98 12.13 -2.56
N ALA A 16 -14.89 11.26 -2.10
CA ALA A 16 -14.55 10.20 -1.16
C ALA A 16 -13.50 9.25 -1.75
N SER A 17 -13.70 8.76 -2.98
CA SER A 17 -12.78 7.82 -3.64
C SER A 17 -11.39 8.42 -3.84
N LEU A 18 -11.33 9.68 -4.28
CA LEU A 18 -10.09 10.43 -4.51
C LEU A 18 -9.34 10.71 -3.20
N PHE A 19 -10.06 11.16 -2.17
CA PHE A 19 -9.46 11.40 -0.87
C PHE A 19 -8.88 10.12 -0.28
N THR A 20 -9.65 9.02 -0.30
CA THR A 20 -9.21 7.74 0.25
C THR A 20 -7.98 7.19 -0.48
N ILE A 21 -7.96 7.20 -1.82
CA ILE A 21 -6.79 6.69 -2.57
C ILE A 21 -5.56 7.59 -2.40
N ALA A 22 -5.74 8.91 -2.37
CA ALA A 22 -4.64 9.84 -2.16
C ALA A 22 -4.02 9.69 -0.76
N ALA A 23 -4.86 9.63 0.28
CA ALA A 23 -4.41 9.42 1.65
C ALA A 23 -3.68 8.07 1.80
N SER A 24 -4.25 7.00 1.25
CA SER A 24 -3.67 5.66 1.29
C SER A 24 -2.34 5.56 0.52
N SER A 25 -2.28 6.17 -0.67
CA SER A 25 -1.06 6.24 -1.47
C SER A 25 0.03 7.07 -0.76
N GLY A 26 -0.34 8.22 -0.19
CA GLY A 26 0.59 9.07 0.56
C GLY A 26 1.15 8.37 1.80
N ALA A 27 0.30 7.66 2.55
CA ALA A 27 0.74 6.86 3.69
C ALA A 27 1.74 5.78 3.27
N LYS A 28 1.46 5.03 2.19
CA LYS A 28 2.39 4.01 1.67
C LYS A 28 3.68 4.62 1.14
N LEU A 29 3.61 5.76 0.45
CA LEU A 29 4.80 6.48 0.00
C LEU A 29 5.69 6.83 1.19
N GLY A 30 5.10 7.37 2.26
CA GLY A 30 5.79 7.73 3.49
C GLY A 30 6.53 6.56 4.14
N LEU A 31 6.01 5.33 4.05
CA LEU A 31 6.72 4.14 4.51
C LEU A 31 8.04 3.94 3.77
N SER A 32 8.06 4.11 2.45
CA SER A 32 9.29 3.94 1.65
C SER A 32 10.25 5.12 1.78
N ILE A 33 9.76 6.36 1.74
CA ILE A 33 10.64 7.53 1.64
C ILE A 33 11.11 8.06 3.01
N PHE A 34 10.33 7.81 4.07
CA PHE A 34 10.66 8.29 5.42
C PHE A 34 10.91 7.15 6.39
N ALA A 35 10.02 6.16 6.47
CA ALA A 35 10.16 5.12 7.49
C ALA A 35 11.34 4.17 7.21
N VAL A 36 11.46 3.65 5.98
CA VAL A 36 12.53 2.71 5.61
C VAL A 36 13.94 3.27 5.86
N PRO A 37 14.30 4.49 5.44
CA PRO A 37 15.62 5.05 5.75
C PRO A 37 15.91 5.12 7.25
N ARG A 38 14.90 5.49 8.07
CA ARG A 38 15.05 5.55 9.54
C ARG A 38 15.16 4.18 10.18
N LEU A 39 14.51 3.16 9.61
CA LEU A 39 14.67 1.79 10.05
C LEU A 39 16.11 1.29 9.81
N LEU A 40 16.71 1.64 8.67
CA LEU A 40 18.07 1.20 8.30
C LEU A 40 19.19 1.83 9.16
N GLU A 41 18.89 2.94 9.85
CA GLU A 41 19.76 3.58 10.84
C GLU A 41 19.76 2.84 12.19
N SER A 42 18.73 2.05 12.49
CA SER A 42 18.60 1.30 13.74
C SER A 42 19.49 0.05 13.79
N PRO A 43 19.86 -0.44 15.00
CA PRO A 43 20.43 -1.77 15.18
C PRO A 43 19.51 -2.86 14.61
N GLY A 44 20.08 -3.93 14.05
CA GLY A 44 19.34 -4.99 13.33
C GLY A 44 18.10 -5.52 14.08
N PRO A 45 18.23 -5.94 15.35
CA PRO A 45 17.10 -6.38 16.16
C PRO A 45 15.96 -5.36 16.25
N LEU A 46 16.30 -4.10 16.59
CA LEU A 46 15.33 -3.02 16.74
C LEU A 46 14.68 -2.67 15.40
N MET A 47 15.46 -2.63 14.31
CA MET A 47 15.00 -2.39 12.95
C MET A 47 13.92 -3.40 12.55
N LEU A 48 14.18 -4.70 12.75
CA LEU A 48 13.22 -5.76 12.40
C LEU A 48 11.94 -5.68 13.25
N GLN A 49 12.05 -5.40 14.55
CA GLN A 49 10.89 -5.22 15.42
C GLN A 49 10.05 -4.01 15.03
N GLN A 50 10.70 -2.87 14.74
CA GLN A 50 10.01 -1.65 14.31
C GLN A 50 9.32 -1.87 12.96
N TRP A 51 9.98 -2.54 12.02
CA TRP A 51 9.38 -2.92 10.74
C TRP A 51 8.16 -3.83 10.92
N ASP A 52 8.23 -4.88 11.76
CA ASP A 52 7.11 -5.82 11.97
C ASP A 52 5.91 -5.13 12.61
N ARG A 53 6.14 -4.28 13.63
CA ARG A 53 5.08 -3.48 14.27
C ARG A 53 4.42 -2.55 13.26
N MET A 54 5.21 -1.80 12.48
CA MET A 54 4.73 -0.93 11.42
C MET A 54 3.90 -1.70 10.38
N PHE A 55 4.40 -2.85 9.93
CA PHE A 55 3.72 -3.71 8.96
C PHE A 55 2.39 -4.22 9.50
N VAL A 56 2.36 -4.73 10.73
CA VAL A 56 1.14 -5.26 11.37
C VAL A 56 0.10 -4.16 11.57
N SER A 57 0.49 -2.95 11.95
CA SER A 57 -0.43 -1.82 12.07
C SER A 57 -1.05 -1.42 10.72
N GLY A 58 -0.29 -1.46 9.63
CA GLY A 58 -0.75 -1.02 8.31
C GLY A 58 -1.46 -2.07 7.45
N ARG A 59 -1.16 -3.37 7.64
CA ARG A 59 -1.52 -4.44 6.70
C ARG A 59 -3.02 -4.70 6.51
N ALA A 60 -3.86 -4.28 7.46
CA ALA A 60 -5.32 -4.42 7.35
C ALA A 60 -5.97 -3.10 6.89
N ILE A 61 -5.53 -1.98 7.48
CA ILE A 61 -6.16 -0.66 7.27
C ILE A 61 -5.91 -0.13 5.86
N LEU A 62 -4.65 -0.16 5.40
CA LEU A 62 -4.29 0.47 4.12
C LEU A 62 -4.91 -0.27 2.92
N PRO A 63 -4.89 -1.62 2.83
CA PRO A 63 -5.59 -2.31 1.74
C PRO A 63 -7.12 -2.13 1.78
N ALA A 64 -7.72 -2.04 2.98
CA ALA A 64 -9.15 -1.78 3.08
C ALA A 64 -9.54 -0.41 2.51
N ALA A 65 -8.71 0.62 2.74
CA ALA A 65 -8.88 1.93 2.13
C ALA A 65 -8.77 1.87 0.60
N ASP A 66 -7.80 1.11 0.06
CA ASP A 66 -7.63 0.95 -1.39
C ASP A 66 -8.86 0.27 -2.03
N VAL A 67 -9.39 -0.77 -1.39
CA VAL A 67 -10.61 -1.47 -1.82
C VAL A 67 -11.82 -0.54 -1.75
N LEU A 68 -11.96 0.26 -0.69
CA LEU A 68 -13.05 1.22 -0.56
C LEU A 68 -13.04 2.24 -1.72
N SER A 69 -11.86 2.77 -2.07
CA SER A 69 -11.73 3.64 -3.23
C SER A 69 -12.04 2.91 -4.54
N ALA A 70 -11.59 1.66 -4.69
CA ALA A 70 -11.91 0.84 -5.87
C ALA A 70 -13.42 0.63 -6.05
N LEU A 71 -14.16 0.43 -4.96
CA LEU A 71 -15.63 0.31 -4.99
C LEU A 71 -16.28 1.61 -5.45
N GLY A 72 -15.80 2.76 -4.96
CA GLY A 72 -16.30 4.07 -5.39
C GLY A 72 -16.03 4.37 -6.86
N PHE A 73 -14.82 4.10 -7.36
CA PHE A 73 -14.50 4.20 -8.79
C PHE A 73 -15.32 3.21 -9.64
N SER A 74 -15.54 1.98 -9.16
CA SER A 74 -16.40 1.00 -9.85
C SER A 74 -17.84 1.52 -9.95
N TYR A 75 -18.38 2.06 -8.85
CA TYR A 75 -19.70 2.68 -8.85
C TYR A 75 -19.81 3.80 -9.90
N LEU A 76 -18.81 4.69 -9.96
CA LEU A 76 -18.77 5.79 -10.95
C LEU A 76 -18.75 5.24 -12.39
N ALA A 77 -17.95 4.21 -12.66
CA ALA A 77 -17.91 3.55 -13.96
C ALA A 77 -19.27 2.95 -14.38
N TYR A 78 -20.03 2.38 -13.43
CA TYR A 78 -21.34 1.75 -13.69
C TYR A 78 -22.53 2.70 -13.63
N SER A 79 -22.36 3.93 -13.14
CA SER A 79 -23.45 4.89 -12.90
C SER A 79 -24.24 5.30 -14.16
N ARG A 80 -23.72 5.02 -15.37
CA ARG A 80 -24.26 5.43 -16.69
C ARG A 80 -24.44 6.95 -16.85
N VAL A 81 -23.92 7.75 -15.93
CA VAL A 81 -23.94 9.22 -15.99
C VAL A 81 -22.87 9.75 -16.96
N PHE A 82 -21.78 8.99 -17.12
CA PHE A 82 -20.64 9.39 -17.92
C PHE A 82 -20.64 8.71 -19.29
N GLY A 83 -20.00 9.36 -20.27
CA GLY A 83 -19.69 8.75 -21.56
C GLY A 83 -18.70 7.59 -21.43
N GLU A 84 -18.62 6.77 -22.46
CA GLU A 84 -17.84 5.52 -22.47
C GLU A 84 -16.37 5.71 -22.07
N ARG A 85 -15.73 6.78 -22.55
CA ARG A 85 -14.33 7.09 -22.24
C ARG A 85 -14.10 7.31 -20.75
N THR A 86 -14.92 8.15 -20.12
CA THR A 86 -14.81 8.48 -18.68
C THR A 86 -15.17 7.27 -17.82
N ALA A 87 -16.17 6.48 -18.22
CA ALA A 87 -16.50 5.22 -17.54
C ALA A 87 -15.32 4.23 -17.57
N LYS A 88 -14.63 4.07 -18.72
CA LYS A 88 -13.43 3.25 -18.83
C LYS A 88 -12.27 3.76 -17.96
N MET A 89 -12.11 5.07 -17.81
CA MET A 89 -11.10 5.65 -16.91
C MET A 89 -11.39 5.31 -15.44
N TYR A 90 -12.64 5.44 -15.00
CA TYR A 90 -13.03 5.01 -13.65
C TYR A 90 -12.85 3.50 -13.44
N ALA A 91 -13.18 2.67 -14.44
CA ALA A 91 -12.94 1.23 -14.37
C ALA A 91 -11.43 0.91 -14.25
N LEU A 92 -10.59 1.62 -15.00
CA LEU A 92 -9.13 1.47 -14.90
C LEU A 92 -8.61 1.93 -13.52
N ALA A 93 -9.10 3.05 -13.00
CA ALA A 93 -8.76 3.52 -11.66
C ALA A 93 -9.16 2.48 -10.59
N ALA A 94 -10.35 1.91 -10.68
CA ALA A 94 -10.80 0.84 -9.79
C ALA A 94 -9.90 -0.40 -9.87
N ALA A 95 -9.55 -0.84 -11.08
CA ALA A 95 -8.68 -1.99 -11.30
C ALA A 95 -7.29 -1.79 -10.71
N LEU A 96 -6.69 -0.60 -10.87
CA LEU A 96 -5.40 -0.27 -10.29
C LEU A 96 -5.46 -0.19 -8.76
N SER A 97 -6.53 0.38 -8.19
CA SER A 97 -6.73 0.45 -6.74
C SER A 97 -6.81 -0.95 -6.10
N VAL A 98 -7.64 -1.85 -6.63
CA VAL A 98 -7.76 -3.23 -6.10
C VAL A 98 -6.57 -4.12 -6.48
N GLY A 99 -5.85 -3.78 -7.55
CA GLY A 99 -4.66 -4.47 -8.03
C GLY A 99 -3.53 -4.56 -6.99
N ILE A 100 -3.58 -3.76 -5.93
CA ILE A 100 -2.63 -3.86 -4.82
C ILE A 100 -2.68 -5.21 -4.10
N VAL A 101 -3.86 -5.85 -4.08
CA VAL A 101 -4.05 -7.15 -3.46
C VAL A 101 -3.21 -8.22 -4.19
N PRO A 102 -3.42 -8.49 -5.49
CA PRO A 102 -2.59 -9.44 -6.22
C PRO A 102 -1.12 -9.03 -6.27
N TYR A 103 -0.79 -7.74 -6.38
CA TYR A 103 0.61 -7.29 -6.30
C TYR A 103 1.27 -7.71 -4.97
N THR A 104 0.58 -7.49 -3.84
CA THR A 104 1.13 -7.83 -2.53
C THR A 104 1.34 -9.33 -2.38
N PHE A 105 0.39 -10.15 -2.86
CA PHE A 105 0.51 -11.61 -2.80
C PHE A 105 1.59 -12.16 -3.74
N LEU A 106 1.67 -11.67 -4.98
CA LEU A 106 2.57 -12.21 -5.99
C LEU A 106 4.01 -11.68 -5.85
N VAL A 107 4.16 -10.39 -5.51
CA VAL A 107 5.46 -9.71 -5.52
C VAL A 107 6.06 -9.59 -4.13
N MET A 108 5.26 -9.25 -3.11
CA MET A 108 5.78 -8.91 -1.78
C MET A 108 5.71 -10.03 -0.74
N SER A 109 4.91 -11.08 -0.97
CA SER A 109 4.66 -12.12 0.05
C SER A 109 5.93 -12.81 0.55
N ARG A 110 6.86 -13.14 -0.36
CA ARG A 110 8.15 -13.75 -0.02
C ARG A 110 8.96 -12.87 0.92
N THR A 111 9.13 -11.59 0.58
CA THR A 111 9.87 -10.61 1.38
C THR A 111 9.19 -10.36 2.72
N ASN A 112 7.86 -10.17 2.72
CA ASN A 112 7.07 -9.99 3.94
C ASN A 112 7.24 -11.18 4.90
N ASN A 113 7.13 -12.41 4.40
CA ASN A 113 7.26 -13.61 5.21
C ASN A 113 8.67 -13.78 5.78
N LYS A 114 9.70 -13.47 4.98
CA LYS A 114 11.09 -13.54 5.42
C LYS A 114 11.38 -12.52 6.52
N LEU A 115 11.00 -11.26 6.33
CA LEU A 115 11.17 -10.20 7.34
C LEU A 115 10.41 -10.49 8.64
N ARG A 116 9.16 -10.96 8.55
CA ARG A 116 8.39 -11.35 9.74
C ARG A 116 9.02 -12.52 10.49
N ARG A 117 9.54 -13.53 9.77
CA ARG A 117 10.25 -14.64 10.39
C ARG A 117 11.53 -14.15 11.11
N ARG A 118 12.29 -13.25 10.49
CA ARG A 118 13.49 -12.66 11.10
C ARG A 118 13.12 -11.86 12.36
N ALA A 119 12.10 -11.01 12.28
CA ALA A 119 11.60 -10.24 13.42
C ALA A 119 11.13 -11.13 14.59
N GLU A 120 10.55 -12.28 14.30
CA GLU A 120 10.14 -13.24 15.35
C GLU A 120 11.33 -13.95 15.99
N LEU A 121 12.33 -14.36 15.18
CA LEU A 121 13.56 -14.97 15.70
C LEU A 121 14.28 -14.01 16.65
N THR A 122 14.39 -12.73 16.27
CA THR A 122 14.99 -11.69 17.12
C THR A 122 14.31 -11.56 18.48
N LYS A 123 12.98 -11.68 18.59
CA LYS A 123 12.29 -11.60 19.89
C LYS A 123 12.67 -12.74 20.84
N SER A 124 13.14 -13.86 20.30
CA SER A 124 13.53 -15.05 21.06
C SER A 124 15.03 -15.13 21.38
N MET A 125 15.85 -14.22 20.82
CA MET A 125 17.29 -14.20 21.04
C MET A 125 17.63 -13.52 22.38
N SER A 126 18.64 -14.03 23.07
CA SER A 126 19.21 -13.34 24.23
C SER A 126 20.13 -12.19 23.78
N ILE A 127 20.41 -11.24 24.68
CA ILE A 127 21.34 -10.12 24.41
C ILE A 127 22.72 -10.64 23.97
N THR A 128 23.15 -11.78 24.51
CA THR A 128 24.41 -12.44 24.14
C THR A 128 24.37 -12.94 22.70
N ASP A 129 23.27 -13.55 22.26
CA ASP A 129 23.12 -14.08 20.90
C ASP A 129 23.08 -12.96 19.85
N GLU A 130 22.50 -11.81 20.19
CA GLU A 130 22.48 -10.63 19.32
C GLU A 130 23.90 -10.06 19.11
N SER A 131 24.73 -10.04 20.16
CA SER A 131 26.10 -9.52 20.08
C SER A 131 27.02 -10.38 19.21
N LEU A 132 26.65 -11.65 19.02
CA LEU A 132 27.38 -12.65 18.23
C LEU A 132 26.86 -12.78 16.80
N GLU A 133 25.82 -12.04 16.42
CA GLU A 133 25.26 -12.11 15.07
C GLU A 133 26.29 -11.62 14.03
N SER A 134 26.52 -12.45 13.00
CA SER A 134 27.53 -12.15 11.99
C SER A 134 27.19 -10.88 11.21
N ALA A 135 28.22 -10.18 10.72
CA ALA A 135 28.03 -9.00 9.89
C ALA A 135 27.19 -9.31 8.63
N GLU A 136 27.41 -10.47 8.02
CA GLU A 136 26.67 -10.94 6.84
C GLU A 136 25.16 -11.06 7.11
N VAL A 137 24.78 -11.58 8.27
CA VAL A 137 23.37 -11.74 8.63
C VAL A 137 22.71 -10.36 8.82
N ARG A 138 23.40 -9.42 9.47
CA ARG A 138 22.93 -8.04 9.67
C ARG A 138 22.79 -7.28 8.33
N GLU A 139 23.75 -7.45 7.41
CA GLU A 139 23.67 -6.88 6.07
C GLU A 139 22.49 -7.47 5.28
N GLY A 140 22.27 -8.78 5.41
CA GLY A 140 21.13 -9.46 4.81
C GLY A 140 19.78 -8.90 5.29
N ASP A 141 19.65 -8.55 6.57
CA ASP A 141 18.42 -7.93 7.10
C ASP A 141 18.20 -6.52 6.59
N LYS A 142 19.27 -5.71 6.55
CA LYS A 142 19.20 -4.35 5.99
C LYS A 142 18.78 -4.39 4.53
N PHE A 143 19.36 -5.30 3.75
CA PHE A 143 18.97 -5.51 2.35
C PHE A 143 17.49 -5.88 2.23
N LEU A 144 16.95 -6.74 3.10
CA LEU A 144 15.54 -7.12 3.04
C LEU A 144 14.60 -5.95 3.35
N VAL A 145 14.93 -5.12 4.34
CA VAL A 145 14.13 -3.94 4.70
C VAL A 145 14.17 -2.90 3.57
N ASP A 146 15.34 -2.65 3.01
CA ASP A 146 15.52 -1.74 1.87
C ASP A 146 14.76 -2.24 0.63
N HIS A 147 14.94 -3.51 0.28
CA HIS A 147 14.24 -4.16 -0.83
C HIS A 147 12.72 -4.11 -0.65
N TRP A 148 12.21 -4.34 0.57
CA TRP A 148 10.79 -4.18 0.88
C TRP A 148 10.30 -2.75 0.60
N GLY A 149 11.11 -1.74 0.96
CA GLY A 149 10.85 -0.34 0.66
C GLY A 149 10.72 -0.07 -0.83
N VAL A 150 11.61 -0.64 -1.65
CA VAL A 150 11.56 -0.53 -3.12
C VAL A 150 10.30 -1.20 -3.68
N LEU A 151 9.96 -2.41 -3.23
CA LEU A 151 8.74 -3.09 -3.66
C LEU A 151 7.46 -2.32 -3.26
N ASN A 152 7.48 -1.66 -2.10
CA ASN A 152 6.38 -0.81 -1.66
C ASN A 152 6.20 0.44 -2.53
N LEU A 153 7.28 1.00 -3.12
CA LEU A 153 7.17 2.08 -4.10
C LEU A 153 6.40 1.64 -5.35
N GLY A 154 6.61 0.40 -5.84
CA GLY A 154 5.89 -0.13 -6.99
C GLY A 154 4.37 -0.12 -6.81
N ARG A 155 3.87 -0.63 -5.67
CA ARG A 155 2.42 -0.56 -5.36
C ARG A 155 1.95 0.87 -5.12
N THR A 156 2.78 1.74 -4.56
CA THR A 156 2.44 3.15 -4.34
C THR A 156 2.27 3.88 -5.67
N ALA A 157 3.16 3.66 -6.63
CA ALA A 157 3.05 4.21 -7.98
C ALA A 157 1.75 3.78 -8.68
N MET A 158 1.35 2.51 -8.50
CA MET A 158 0.08 1.99 -9.02
C MET A 158 -1.13 2.71 -8.41
N LEU A 159 -1.16 2.94 -7.09
CA LEU A 159 -2.24 3.69 -6.43
C LEU A 159 -2.25 5.17 -6.81
N ALA A 160 -1.07 5.78 -6.94
CA ALA A 160 -0.95 7.16 -7.42
C ALA A 160 -1.51 7.30 -8.85
N ALA A 161 -1.21 6.34 -9.73
CA ALA A 161 -1.79 6.29 -11.08
C ALA A 161 -3.32 6.14 -11.03
N ALA A 162 -3.86 5.28 -10.15
CA ALA A 162 -5.31 5.15 -9.94
C ALA A 162 -5.94 6.49 -9.53
N GLY A 163 -5.33 7.20 -8.57
CA GLY A 163 -5.78 8.51 -8.12
C GLY A 163 -5.73 9.58 -9.22
N LEU A 164 -4.65 9.64 -10.00
CA LEU A 164 -4.50 10.60 -11.10
C LEU A 164 -5.52 10.34 -12.23
N ILE A 165 -5.75 9.08 -12.59
CA ILE A 165 -6.74 8.71 -13.61
C ILE A 165 -8.15 9.02 -13.12
N GLY A 166 -8.48 8.67 -11.88
CA GLY A 166 -9.77 9.00 -11.27
C GLY A 166 -10.00 10.51 -11.15
N LEU A 167 -8.94 11.27 -10.86
CA LEU A 167 -9.01 12.73 -10.79
C LEU A 167 -9.29 13.31 -12.17
N TYR A 168 -8.52 12.91 -13.17
CA TYR A 168 -8.70 13.36 -14.55
C TYR A 168 -10.10 13.04 -15.09
N ALA A 169 -10.65 11.87 -14.75
CA ALA A 169 -12.02 11.49 -15.11
C ALA A 169 -13.10 12.34 -14.42
N SER A 170 -12.75 13.05 -13.35
CA SER A 170 -13.67 13.88 -12.54
C SER A 170 -13.61 15.38 -12.91
N LEU A 171 -12.70 15.78 -13.80
CA LEU A 171 -12.58 17.13 -14.35
C LEU A 171 -13.50 17.30 -15.57
#